data_AF-A0A8X7BMQ7-F1
#
_entry.id   AF-A0A8X7BMQ7-F1
#
_cell.length_a   1.000
_cell.length_b   1.000
_cell.length_c   1.000
_cell.angle_alpha   90.00
_cell.angle_beta   90.00
_cell.angle_gamma   90.00
#
_symmetry.space_group_name_H-M   'P 1'
#
loop_
_entity.id
_entity.type
_entity.pdbx_description
1 polymer ?
#
loop_
_entity_poly.entity_id
_entity_poly.type
_entity_poly.pdbx_seq_one_letter_code
_entity_poly.pdbx_strand_id
1 'polypeptide(L)'
;MMWFISLIIYSLIQGLFGEYIPDCAIGKHSYCRMFAPTITWGNGFPPNEEELRVLCPKVMRYLDCFLEYSVNCAYVYDETNETTIATRKMIQELCVENSRLNRAYLRSAECFRSLVNTNVGSECHKKADIMYNAYILHRSEYYDVDDADRSRHRYCLSLVNTNVGSECHKKADIMYNAYILHRSEYYDVDDADRSRHRYCLEQAYKMSCIAMEILDNCNEFAYDTFLEIIHRVKLLHPICSESTIEEVNEAFIDYIDEEEEQEKVLYQIVNS
;
A
#
# COMPACT_ATOMS: atom_id res chain seq x y z
N MET A 1 33.86 -49.45 26.60
CA MET A 1 32.48 -49.80 26.18
C MET A 1 31.43 -48.71 26.47
N MET A 2 31.77 -47.51 26.99
CA MET A 2 30.78 -46.43 27.25
C MET A 2 30.51 -45.50 26.07
N TRP A 3 31.43 -45.37 25.11
CA TRP A 3 31.29 -44.43 23.98
C TRP A 3 30.24 -44.83 22.93
N PHE A 4 29.95 -46.13 22.81
CA PHE A 4 28.90 -46.65 21.91
C PHE A 4 27.49 -46.27 22.38
N ILE A 5 27.24 -46.22 23.69
CA ILE A 5 25.92 -45.87 24.24
C ILE A 5 25.63 -44.38 23.98
N SER A 6 26.65 -43.51 24.10
CA SER A 6 26.51 -42.08 23.78
C SER A 6 26.23 -41.84 22.29
N LEU A 7 26.84 -42.61 21.39
CA LEU A 7 26.56 -42.51 19.94
C LEU A 7 25.14 -42.96 19.60
N ILE A 8 24.66 -44.04 20.21
CA ILE A 8 23.28 -44.54 20.00
C ILE A 8 22.25 -43.51 20.50
N ILE A 9 22.48 -42.91 21.68
CA ILE A 9 21.61 -41.85 22.22
C ILE A 9 21.64 -40.62 21.31
N TYR A 10 22.81 -40.20 20.81
CA TYR A 10 22.93 -39.05 19.90
C TYR A 10 22.20 -39.30 18.57
N SER A 11 22.31 -40.50 18.00
CA SER A 11 21.57 -40.88 16.78
C SER A 11 20.06 -41.00 17.00
N LEU A 12 19.60 -41.41 18.19
CA LEU A 12 18.18 -41.42 18.53
C LEU A 12 17.62 -40.01 18.75
N ILE A 13 18.44 -39.08 19.25
CA ILE A 13 18.06 -37.67 19.41
C ILE A 13 17.98 -36.97 18.04
N GLN A 14 18.86 -37.29 17.08
CA GLN A 14 18.76 -36.71 15.73
C GLN A 14 17.56 -37.23 14.91
N GLY A 15 17.02 -38.41 15.25
CA GLY A 15 15.78 -38.93 14.63
C GLY A 15 14.47 -38.33 15.18
N LEU A 16 14.51 -37.58 16.29
CA LEU A 16 13.34 -36.92 16.89
C LEU A 16 13.18 -35.45 16.49
N PHE A 17 14.18 -34.88 15.83
CA PHE A 17 14.04 -33.62 15.10
C PHE A 17 13.74 -33.92 13.63
N GLY A 18 12.77 -34.79 13.37
CA GLY A 18 12.09 -34.74 12.08
C GLY A 18 11.62 -33.30 11.93
N GLU A 19 12.20 -32.58 10.96
CA GLU A 19 11.79 -31.23 10.63
C GLU A 19 10.26 -31.25 10.58
N TYR A 20 9.64 -30.60 11.56
CA TYR A 20 8.22 -30.30 11.51
C TYR A 20 8.09 -29.36 10.33
N ILE A 21 7.94 -29.90 9.13
CA ILE A 21 7.57 -29.13 7.96
C ILE A 21 6.15 -28.71 8.27
N PRO A 22 5.92 -27.44 8.64
CA PRO A 22 4.58 -26.98 8.93
C PRO A 22 3.75 -27.27 7.68
N ASP A 23 2.63 -27.96 7.85
CA ASP A 23 1.76 -28.28 6.73
C ASP A 23 1.26 -26.96 6.13
N CYS A 24 1.88 -26.55 5.03
CA CYS A 24 1.63 -25.30 4.31
C CYS A 24 0.50 -25.46 3.30
N ALA A 25 -0.45 -26.34 3.59
CA ALA A 25 -1.69 -26.43 2.87
C ALA A 25 -2.36 -25.04 2.80
N ILE A 26 -2.86 -24.70 1.61
CA ILE A 26 -3.62 -23.48 1.27
C ILE A 26 -4.73 -23.16 2.30
N GLY A 27 -5.21 -24.17 3.03
CA GLY A 27 -6.17 -24.05 4.12
C GLY A 27 -5.71 -23.23 5.35
N LYS A 28 -4.40 -23.08 5.61
CA LYS A 28 -3.94 -22.27 6.76
C LYS A 28 -4.00 -20.77 6.53
N HIS A 29 -3.75 -20.30 5.31
CA HIS A 29 -3.95 -18.88 4.97
C HIS A 29 -5.43 -18.50 5.09
N SER A 30 -6.33 -19.33 4.58
CA SER A 30 -7.78 -19.13 4.73
C SER A 30 -8.23 -19.26 6.19
N TYR A 31 -7.53 -20.06 7.01
CA TYR A 31 -7.74 -20.14 8.45
C TYR A 31 -7.46 -18.81 9.16
N CYS A 32 -6.32 -18.15 8.86
CA CYS A 32 -6.03 -16.84 9.44
C CYS A 32 -7.12 -15.81 9.09
N ARG A 33 -7.67 -15.87 7.88
CA ARG A 33 -8.78 -15.00 7.45
C ARG A 33 -10.02 -15.10 8.33
N MET A 34 -10.24 -16.21 9.05
CA MET A 34 -11.34 -16.34 10.02
C MET A 34 -11.15 -15.44 11.25
N PHE A 35 -9.92 -15.01 11.54
CA PHE A 35 -9.63 -14.04 12.60
C PHE A 35 -9.60 -12.60 12.09
N ALA A 36 -9.64 -12.38 10.77
CA ALA A 36 -9.64 -11.04 10.22
C ALA A 36 -10.84 -10.26 10.78
N PRO A 37 -10.61 -9.10 11.41
CA PRO A 37 -11.72 -8.31 11.92
C PRO A 37 -12.61 -7.90 10.75
N THR A 38 -13.92 -8.09 10.90
CA THR A 38 -14.90 -7.57 9.96
C THR A 38 -14.95 -6.05 10.12
N ILE A 39 -14.14 -5.34 9.33
CA ILE A 39 -14.18 -3.89 9.25
C ILE A 39 -15.23 -3.53 8.21
N THR A 40 -16.40 -3.06 8.66
CA THR A 40 -17.38 -2.47 7.77
C THR A 40 -16.96 -1.04 7.45
N TRP A 41 -16.44 -0.83 6.24
CA TRP A 41 -16.15 0.52 5.74
C TRP A 41 -17.41 1.41 5.87
N GLY A 42 -17.27 2.57 6.51
CA GLY A 42 -18.36 3.54 6.73
C GLY A 42 -19.01 3.51 8.12
N ASN A 43 -18.82 2.45 8.92
CA ASN A 43 -19.25 2.43 10.33
C ASN A 43 -18.05 2.06 11.21
N GLY A 44 -17.48 3.05 11.90
CA GLY A 44 -16.47 2.79 12.94
C GLY A 44 -15.02 2.71 12.49
N PHE A 45 -14.69 3.13 11.25
CA PHE A 45 -13.31 3.30 10.82
C PHE A 45 -13.03 4.77 10.48
N PRO A 46 -11.93 5.36 10.98
CA PRO A 46 -11.03 4.81 11.99
C PRO A 46 -11.70 4.59 13.37
N PRO A 47 -11.32 3.53 14.11
CA PRO A 47 -11.91 3.23 15.41
C PRO A 47 -11.59 4.29 16.46
N ASN A 48 -12.56 4.63 17.31
CA ASN A 48 -12.32 5.38 18.54
C ASN A 48 -11.69 4.48 19.62
N GLU A 49 -11.46 5.02 20.83
CA GLU A 49 -10.81 4.28 21.92
C GLU A 49 -11.53 2.97 22.28
N GLU A 50 -12.85 3.01 22.40
CA GLU A 50 -13.65 1.84 22.80
C GLU A 50 -13.68 0.78 21.69
N GLU A 51 -13.86 1.22 20.44
CA GLU A 51 -13.77 0.34 19.27
C GLU A 51 -12.38 -0.27 19.14
N LEU A 52 -11.32 0.49 19.43
CA LEU A 52 -9.93 0.03 19.39
C LEU A 52 -9.67 -1.04 20.46
N ARG A 53 -10.18 -0.88 21.69
CA ARG A 53 -10.12 -1.91 22.74
C ARG A 53 -10.73 -3.25 22.29
N VAL A 54 -11.84 -3.19 21.56
CA VAL A 54 -12.53 -4.40 21.03
C VAL A 54 -11.78 -5.00 19.83
N LEU A 55 -11.21 -4.16 18.96
CA LEU A 55 -10.53 -4.59 17.74
C LEU A 55 -9.13 -5.14 18.00
N CYS A 56 -8.37 -4.54 18.92
CA CYS A 56 -6.97 -4.86 19.16
C CYS A 56 -6.68 -6.35 19.38
N PRO A 57 -7.40 -7.07 20.27
CA PRO A 57 -7.17 -8.51 20.44
C PRO A 57 -7.43 -9.33 19.16
N LYS A 58 -8.39 -8.92 18.33
CA LYS A 58 -8.73 -9.60 17.07
C LYS A 58 -7.68 -9.35 16.00
N VAL A 59 -7.29 -8.09 15.81
CA VAL A 59 -6.25 -7.69 14.85
C VAL A 59 -4.92 -8.35 15.20
N MET A 60 -4.52 -8.35 16.48
CA MET A 60 -3.28 -8.98 16.92
C MET A 60 -3.30 -10.49 16.66
N ARG A 61 -4.40 -11.19 16.96
CA ARG A 61 -4.53 -12.61 16.67
C ARG A 61 -4.46 -12.91 15.16
N TYR A 62 -5.07 -12.06 14.34
CA TYR A 62 -4.98 -12.16 12.88
C TYR A 62 -3.53 -12.00 12.39
N LEU A 63 -2.84 -10.96 12.84
CA LEU A 63 -1.46 -10.67 12.43
C LEU A 63 -0.46 -11.72 12.94
N ASP A 64 -0.65 -12.23 14.16
CA ASP A 64 0.17 -13.32 14.70
C ASP A 64 -0.02 -14.61 13.89
N CYS A 65 -1.26 -14.98 13.54
CA CYS A 65 -1.54 -16.12 12.66
C CYS A 65 -0.89 -15.93 11.28
N PHE A 66 -1.04 -14.74 10.70
CA PHE A 66 -0.51 -14.45 9.37
C PHE A 66 1.02 -14.48 9.35
N LEU A 67 1.68 -13.93 10.39
CA LEU A 67 3.13 -14.00 10.54
C LEU A 67 3.65 -15.42 10.77
N GLU A 68 2.96 -16.19 11.62
CA GLU A 68 3.31 -17.59 11.83
C GLU A 68 3.20 -18.35 10.50
N TYR A 69 2.14 -18.14 9.74
CA TYR A 69 1.99 -18.71 8.40
C TYR A 69 3.11 -18.24 7.47
N SER A 70 3.41 -16.95 7.42
CA SER A 70 4.36 -16.40 6.46
C SER A 70 5.79 -16.87 6.74
N VAL A 71 6.22 -16.91 8.01
CA VAL A 71 7.54 -17.43 8.41
C VAL A 71 7.69 -18.91 8.11
N ASN A 72 6.62 -19.67 8.29
CA ASN A 72 6.64 -21.13 8.16
C ASN A 72 6.40 -21.62 6.73
N CYS A 73 5.68 -20.84 5.91
CA CYS A 73 5.13 -21.31 4.63
C CYS A 73 5.40 -20.42 3.43
N ALA A 74 5.75 -19.14 3.61
CA ALA A 74 6.17 -18.32 2.47
C ALA A 74 7.59 -18.72 2.07
N TYR A 75 7.87 -18.72 0.77
CA TYR A 75 9.25 -18.81 0.29
C TYR A 75 10.06 -17.65 0.90
N VAL A 76 11.31 -17.94 1.29
CA VAL A 76 12.18 -17.12 2.17
C VAL A 76 12.44 -15.67 1.70
N TYR A 77 11.95 -15.26 0.52
CA TYR A 77 12.13 -13.93 -0.07
C TYR A 77 10.82 -13.29 -0.53
N ASP A 78 9.84 -13.19 0.37
CA ASP A 78 8.63 -12.41 0.11
C ASP A 78 8.68 -11.10 0.92
N GLU A 79 8.83 -9.97 0.23
CA GLU A 79 8.86 -8.61 0.79
C GLU A 79 7.62 -8.31 1.66
N THR A 80 6.52 -9.05 1.45
CA THR A 80 5.32 -8.98 2.31
C THR A 80 5.59 -9.36 3.77
N ASN A 81 6.66 -10.12 4.07
CA ASN A 81 7.05 -10.44 5.44
C ASN A 81 7.47 -9.18 6.21
N GLU A 82 8.24 -8.27 5.58
CA GLU A 82 8.68 -7.06 6.24
C GLU A 82 7.51 -6.14 6.59
N THR A 83 6.63 -5.87 5.63
CA THR A 83 5.41 -5.07 5.81
C THR A 83 4.52 -5.68 6.88
N THR A 84 4.38 -7.01 6.92
CA THR A 84 3.56 -7.67 7.95
C THR A 84 4.18 -7.52 9.33
N ILE A 85 5.49 -7.72 9.47
CA ILE A 85 6.20 -7.54 10.75
C ILE A 85 6.09 -6.09 11.21
N ALA A 86 6.29 -5.13 10.30
CA ALA A 86 6.22 -3.71 10.55
C ALA A 86 4.80 -3.29 10.97
N THR A 87 3.79 -3.73 10.23
CA THR A 87 2.36 -3.55 10.55
C THR A 87 2.02 -4.12 11.93
N ARG A 88 2.46 -5.33 12.25
CA ARG A 88 2.21 -5.97 13.54
C ARG A 88 2.85 -5.22 14.70
N LYS A 89 4.09 -4.72 14.53
CA LYS A 89 4.75 -3.87 15.54
C LYS A 89 4.01 -2.54 15.73
N MET A 90 3.58 -1.89 14.64
CA MET A 90 2.81 -0.65 14.68
C MET A 90 1.48 -0.86 15.41
N ILE A 91 0.70 -1.87 15.03
CA ILE A 91 -0.58 -2.20 15.68
C ILE A 91 -0.37 -2.57 17.14
N GLN A 92 0.69 -3.32 17.47
CA GLN A 92 1.02 -3.64 18.85
C GLN A 92 1.18 -2.37 19.69
N GLU A 93 1.93 -1.37 19.20
CA GLU A 93 2.06 -0.10 19.91
C GLU A 93 0.73 0.65 19.97
N LEU A 94 0.00 0.74 18.86
CA LEU A 94 -1.33 1.37 18.80
C LEU A 94 -2.31 0.76 19.82
N CYS A 95 -2.19 -0.54 20.08
CA CYS A 95 -3.05 -1.29 21.01
C CYS A 95 -2.61 -1.24 22.47
N VAL A 96 -1.40 -0.77 22.78
CA VAL A 96 -0.97 -0.53 24.17
C VAL A 96 -1.55 0.80 24.62
N GLU A 97 -2.44 0.77 25.61
CA GLU A 97 -3.03 1.98 26.19
C GLU A 97 -1.93 2.96 26.62
N ASN A 98 -2.11 4.23 26.27
CA ASN A 98 -1.17 5.31 26.60
C ASN A 98 0.23 5.19 25.99
N SER A 99 0.46 4.29 25.03
CA SER A 99 1.69 4.33 24.22
C SER A 99 1.79 5.64 23.43
N ARG A 100 2.97 5.94 22.86
CA ARG A 100 3.16 7.16 22.08
C ARG A 100 2.22 7.17 20.87
N LEU A 101 2.20 6.09 20.09
CA LEU A 101 1.33 5.96 18.93
C LEU A 101 -0.16 5.91 19.30
N ASN A 102 -0.54 5.20 20.37
CA ASN A 102 -1.93 5.14 20.83
C ASN A 102 -2.49 6.53 21.14
N ARG A 103 -1.77 7.34 21.92
CA ARG A 103 -2.20 8.70 22.25
C ARG A 103 -2.25 9.61 21.03
N ALA A 104 -1.24 9.52 20.15
CA ALA A 104 -1.22 10.31 18.92
C ALA A 104 -2.41 9.97 18.02
N TYR A 105 -2.65 8.67 17.81
CA TYR A 105 -3.80 8.19 17.06
C TYR A 105 -5.13 8.64 17.66
N LEU A 106 -5.36 8.41 18.97
CA LEU A 106 -6.65 8.73 19.60
C LEU A 106 -6.96 10.23 19.57
N ARG A 107 -5.93 11.09 19.63
CA ARG A 107 -6.07 12.53 19.49
C ARG A 107 -6.45 12.96 18.06
N SER A 108 -6.12 12.14 17.05
CA SER A 108 -6.38 12.40 15.63
C SER A 108 -7.59 11.64 15.07
N ALA A 109 -8.06 10.61 15.79
CA ALA A 109 -9.05 9.65 15.33
C ALA A 109 -10.40 10.31 14.97
N GLU A 110 -10.83 11.32 15.72
CA GLU A 110 -12.08 12.03 15.42
C GLU A 110 -12.01 12.75 14.07
N CYS A 111 -10.88 13.39 13.74
CA CYS A 111 -10.72 14.05 12.45
C CYS A 111 -10.59 13.04 11.31
N PHE A 112 -9.85 11.95 11.51
CA PHE A 112 -9.80 10.92 10.48
C PHE A 112 -11.19 10.32 10.20
N ARG A 113 -12.05 10.18 11.22
CA ARG A 113 -13.45 9.76 11.04
C ARG A 113 -14.28 10.78 10.28
N SER A 114 -14.12 12.07 10.55
CA SER A 114 -14.86 13.09 9.80
C SER A 114 -14.52 13.01 8.31
N LEU A 115 -13.24 12.80 7.96
CA LEU A 115 -12.79 12.61 6.58
C LEU A 115 -13.28 11.30 5.94
N VAL A 116 -13.32 10.18 6.68
CA VAL A 116 -13.87 8.92 6.12
C VAL A 116 -15.38 9.03 5.85
N ASN A 117 -16.08 9.87 6.60
CA ASN A 117 -17.50 10.15 6.35
C ASN A 117 -17.72 11.11 5.17
N THR A 118 -16.66 11.70 4.60
CA THR A 118 -16.71 12.44 3.34
C THR A 118 -16.30 11.54 2.16
N ASN A 119 -16.23 12.12 0.96
CA ASN A 119 -15.82 11.41 -0.25
C ASN A 119 -14.30 11.41 -0.48
N VAL A 120 -13.48 11.95 0.44
CA VAL A 120 -12.03 12.16 0.25
C VAL A 120 -11.31 10.91 -0.26
N GLY A 121 -11.53 9.74 0.35
CA GLY A 121 -10.86 8.51 -0.08
C GLY A 121 -11.24 8.09 -1.51
N SER A 122 -12.48 8.34 -1.93
CA SER A 122 -12.95 8.05 -3.29
C SER A 122 -12.49 9.09 -4.31
N GLU A 123 -12.38 10.35 -3.90
CA GLU A 123 -11.88 11.45 -4.72
C GLU A 123 -10.38 11.33 -4.94
N CYS A 124 -9.60 11.07 -3.90
CA CYS A 124 -8.17 10.78 -4.01
C CYS A 124 -7.89 9.54 -4.87
N HIS A 125 -8.74 8.51 -4.81
CA HIS A 125 -8.61 7.36 -5.70
C HIS A 125 -8.83 7.74 -7.17
N LYS A 126 -9.87 8.55 -7.47
CA LYS A 126 -10.11 9.04 -8.84
C LYS A 126 -8.98 9.94 -9.33
N LYS A 127 -8.46 10.84 -8.48
CA LYS A 127 -7.32 11.71 -8.82
C LYS A 127 -6.08 10.87 -9.12
N ALA A 128 -5.80 9.84 -8.31
CA ALA A 128 -4.67 8.93 -8.54
C ALA A 128 -4.77 8.19 -9.88
N ASP A 129 -5.96 7.66 -10.21
CA ASP A 129 -6.20 6.99 -11.49
C ASP A 129 -6.00 7.94 -12.69
N ILE A 130 -6.57 9.15 -12.62
CA ILE A 130 -6.42 10.18 -13.65
C ILE A 130 -4.94 10.55 -13.81
N MET A 131 -4.23 10.76 -12.70
CA MET A 131 -2.83 11.18 -12.71
C MET A 131 -1.92 10.09 -13.30
N TYR A 132 -2.12 8.83 -12.90
CA TYR A 132 -1.38 7.71 -13.48
C TYR A 132 -1.61 7.60 -14.99
N ASN A 133 -2.87 7.63 -15.43
CA ASN A 133 -3.20 7.54 -16.85
C ASN A 133 -2.58 8.70 -17.65
N ALA A 134 -2.63 9.92 -17.10
CA ALA A 134 -2.05 11.10 -17.74
C ALA A 134 -0.52 11.02 -17.81
N TYR A 135 0.14 10.53 -16.75
CA TYR A 135 1.58 10.28 -16.72
C TYR A 135 2.02 9.27 -17.77
N ILE A 136 1.31 8.14 -17.89
CA ILE A 136 1.63 7.11 -18.88
C ILE A 136 1.47 7.65 -20.30
N LEU A 137 0.42 8.45 -20.57
CA LEU A 137 0.24 9.10 -21.86
C LEU A 137 1.37 10.10 -22.15
N HIS A 138 1.74 10.93 -21.19
CA HIS A 138 2.88 11.86 -21.32
C HIS A 138 4.18 11.10 -21.64
N ARG A 139 4.47 10.02 -20.91
CA ARG A 139 5.66 9.20 -21.14
C ARG A 139 5.62 8.48 -22.50
N SER A 140 4.44 8.14 -23.00
CA SER A 140 4.28 7.55 -24.33
C SER A 140 4.61 8.52 -25.47
N GLU A 141 4.32 9.82 -25.32
CA GLU A 141 4.64 10.84 -26.33
C GLU A 141 6.15 11.06 -26.52
N TYR A 142 6.98 10.64 -25.55
CA TYR A 142 8.44 10.68 -25.66
C TYR A 142 8.99 9.60 -26.62
N TYR A 143 8.18 8.61 -26.98
CA TYR A 143 8.50 7.56 -27.95
C TYR A 143 7.60 7.72 -29.19
N ASP A 144 8.03 8.55 -30.15
CA ASP A 144 7.47 8.72 -31.53
C ASP A 144 5.94 8.65 -31.66
N VAL A 145 5.23 9.74 -31.33
CA VAL A 145 3.79 9.88 -31.64
C VAL A 145 3.54 11.15 -32.48
N ASP A 146 2.78 11.00 -33.57
CA ASP A 146 2.39 12.06 -34.51
C ASP A 146 1.69 13.25 -33.83
N ASP A 147 1.91 14.47 -34.35
CA ASP A 147 1.48 15.78 -33.82
C ASP A 147 -0.03 15.93 -33.47
N ALA A 148 -0.89 15.03 -33.94
CA ALA A 148 -2.32 15.06 -33.70
C ALA A 148 -2.73 14.63 -32.27
N ASP A 149 -1.92 13.84 -31.57
CA ASP A 149 -2.21 13.40 -30.20
C ASP A 149 -1.77 14.43 -29.14
N ARG A 150 -0.72 15.21 -29.43
CA ARG A 150 -0.20 16.29 -28.58
C ARG A 150 -1.23 17.40 -28.27
N SER A 151 -2.21 17.62 -29.16
CA SER A 151 -3.31 18.58 -28.93
C SER A 151 -4.42 18.01 -28.04
N ARG A 152 -4.59 16.69 -28.01
CA ARG A 152 -5.58 16.01 -27.14
C ARG A 152 -5.06 15.87 -25.70
N HIS A 153 -3.75 15.72 -25.53
CA HIS A 153 -3.08 15.71 -24.23
C HIS A 153 -3.27 17.02 -23.45
N ARG A 154 -2.99 18.18 -24.08
CA ARG A 154 -3.21 19.51 -23.47
C ARG A 154 -4.65 19.74 -23.01
N TYR A 155 -5.61 19.16 -23.72
CA TYR A 155 -7.03 19.25 -23.37
C TYR A 155 -7.36 18.41 -22.12
N CYS A 156 -6.78 17.21 -21.97
CA CYS A 156 -7.02 16.38 -20.78
C CYS A 156 -6.37 16.98 -19.52
N LEU A 157 -5.13 17.47 -19.62
CA LEU A 157 -4.46 18.21 -18.54
C LEU A 157 -5.27 19.42 -18.06
N SER A 158 -5.83 20.21 -18.99
CA SER A 158 -6.67 21.35 -18.62
C SER A 158 -7.97 20.99 -17.91
N LEU A 159 -8.41 19.72 -18.00
CA LEU A 159 -9.66 19.23 -17.43
C LEU A 159 -9.48 18.55 -16.06
N VAL A 160 -8.26 18.15 -15.69
CA VAL A 160 -7.95 17.62 -14.34
C VAL A 160 -8.34 18.63 -13.26
N ASN A 161 -8.22 19.92 -13.56
CA ASN A 161 -8.62 21.03 -12.68
C ASN A 161 -10.13 21.37 -12.72
N THR A 162 -10.97 20.53 -13.35
CA THR A 162 -12.42 20.76 -13.46
C THR A 162 -13.24 19.58 -12.95
N ASN A 163 -14.44 19.85 -12.43
CA ASN A 163 -15.42 18.85 -11.96
C ASN A 163 -15.98 17.92 -13.07
N VAL A 164 -15.34 17.86 -14.25
CA VAL A 164 -15.75 17.06 -15.43
C VAL A 164 -14.99 15.72 -15.48
N GLY A 165 -14.63 15.17 -14.31
CA GLY A 165 -13.78 13.97 -14.20
C GLY A 165 -14.36 12.68 -14.80
N SER A 166 -15.69 12.57 -14.97
CA SER A 166 -16.31 11.30 -15.39
C SER A 166 -16.18 10.97 -16.89
N GLU A 167 -16.04 11.98 -17.74
CA GLU A 167 -15.88 11.80 -19.20
C GLU A 167 -14.40 11.75 -19.59
N CYS A 168 -13.54 12.44 -18.81
CA CYS A 168 -12.09 12.38 -18.94
C CYS A 168 -11.56 11.00 -18.53
N HIS A 169 -12.05 10.43 -17.41
CA HIS A 169 -11.70 9.06 -16.99
C HIS A 169 -11.97 8.02 -18.07
N LYS A 170 -13.13 8.09 -18.75
CA LYS A 170 -13.45 7.15 -19.85
C LYS A 170 -12.52 7.32 -21.04
N LYS A 171 -12.14 8.55 -21.39
CA LYS A 171 -11.24 8.81 -22.51
C LYS A 171 -9.79 8.45 -22.17
N ALA A 172 -9.36 8.71 -20.94
CA ALA A 172 -8.07 8.31 -20.40
C ALA A 172 -7.95 6.78 -20.34
N ASP A 173 -8.98 6.07 -19.87
CA ASP A 173 -9.05 4.60 -19.92
C ASP A 173 -8.98 4.08 -21.36
N ILE A 174 -9.72 4.68 -22.30
CA ILE A 174 -9.68 4.27 -23.71
C ILE A 174 -8.29 4.51 -24.31
N MET A 175 -7.66 5.66 -24.04
CA MET A 175 -6.33 5.99 -24.52
C MET A 175 -5.24 5.13 -23.86
N TYR A 176 -5.32 4.90 -22.56
CA TYR A 176 -4.44 3.97 -21.84
C TYR A 176 -4.60 2.57 -22.40
N ASN A 177 -5.82 2.04 -22.52
CA ASN A 177 -6.05 0.72 -23.09
C ASN A 177 -5.57 0.63 -24.55
N ALA A 178 -5.75 1.66 -25.37
CA ALA A 178 -5.23 1.72 -26.73
C ALA A 178 -3.70 1.75 -26.76
N TYR A 179 -3.07 2.54 -25.90
CA TYR A 179 -1.62 2.57 -25.70
C TYR A 179 -1.08 1.20 -25.24
N ILE A 180 -1.76 0.57 -24.29
CA ILE A 180 -1.43 -0.76 -23.79
C ILE A 180 -1.51 -1.80 -24.91
N LEU A 181 -2.57 -1.78 -25.73
CA LEU A 181 -2.71 -2.65 -26.89
C LEU A 181 -1.62 -2.41 -27.94
N HIS A 182 -1.19 -1.17 -28.13
CA HIS A 182 -0.13 -0.83 -29.07
C HIS A 182 1.27 -1.19 -28.52
N ARG A 183 1.48 -1.10 -27.21
CA ARG A 183 2.75 -1.40 -26.55
C ARG A 183 2.96 -2.90 -26.32
N SER A 184 1.90 -3.68 -26.10
CA SER A 184 1.98 -5.15 -25.99
C SER A 184 2.46 -5.82 -27.28
N GLU A 185 2.37 -5.14 -28.43
CA GLU A 185 2.97 -5.60 -29.68
C GLU A 185 4.50 -5.42 -29.74
N TYR A 186 5.11 -4.63 -28.84
CA TYR A 186 6.51 -4.20 -28.97
C TYR A 186 7.45 -4.64 -27.83
N TYR A 187 6.93 -4.95 -26.63
CA TYR A 187 7.72 -5.47 -25.51
C TYR A 187 6.93 -6.50 -24.70
N ASP A 188 7.52 -7.68 -24.46
CA ASP A 188 7.07 -8.70 -23.50
C ASP A 188 7.23 -8.19 -22.05
N VAL A 189 6.54 -7.10 -21.69
CA VAL A 189 6.37 -6.73 -20.27
C VAL A 189 5.21 -7.57 -19.75
N ASP A 190 5.49 -8.43 -18.78
CA ASP A 190 4.48 -9.27 -18.12
C ASP A 190 3.35 -8.38 -17.59
N ASP A 191 2.09 -8.74 -17.88
CA ASP A 191 0.90 -8.02 -17.43
C ASP A 191 0.86 -7.89 -15.89
N ALA A 192 1.53 -8.80 -15.17
CA ALA A 192 1.71 -8.73 -13.73
C ALA A 192 2.58 -7.53 -13.29
N ASP A 193 3.70 -7.28 -13.96
CA ASP A 193 4.62 -6.17 -13.63
C ASP A 193 3.98 -4.82 -13.93
N ARG A 194 3.21 -4.72 -15.02
CA ARG A 194 2.45 -3.51 -15.34
C ARG A 194 1.36 -3.23 -14.31
N SER A 195 0.64 -4.27 -13.89
CA SER A 195 -0.39 -4.14 -12.86
C SER A 195 0.21 -3.69 -11.53
N ARG A 196 1.41 -4.19 -11.19
CA ARG A 196 2.17 -3.80 -10.01
C ARG A 196 2.65 -2.35 -10.09
N HIS A 197 3.20 -1.93 -11.23
CA HIS A 197 3.63 -0.55 -11.51
C HIS A 197 2.49 0.45 -11.35
N ARG A 198 1.35 0.20 -12.00
CA ARG A 198 0.13 1.01 -11.84
C ARG A 198 -0.29 1.11 -10.39
N TYR A 199 -0.38 -0.04 -9.71
CA TYR A 199 -0.83 -0.08 -8.33
C TYR A 199 0.12 0.70 -7.41
N CYS A 200 1.44 0.63 -7.61
CA CYS A 200 2.42 1.40 -6.86
C CYS A 200 2.16 2.91 -6.98
N LEU A 201 2.12 3.43 -8.22
CA LEU A 201 1.94 4.87 -8.50
C LEU A 201 0.60 5.39 -7.97
N GLU A 202 -0.48 4.65 -8.22
CA GLU A 202 -1.81 5.01 -7.72
C GLU A 202 -1.87 5.02 -6.19
N GLN A 203 -1.29 4.01 -5.53
CA GLN A 203 -1.28 3.97 -4.06
C GLN A 203 -0.43 5.10 -3.48
N ALA A 204 0.75 5.38 -4.04
CA ALA A 204 1.61 6.47 -3.59
C ALA A 204 0.89 7.82 -3.69
N TYR A 205 0.31 8.12 -4.87
CA TYR A 205 -0.45 9.36 -5.08
C TYR A 205 -1.70 9.43 -4.21
N LYS A 206 -2.44 8.33 -4.06
CA LYS A 206 -3.63 8.30 -3.22
C LYS A 206 -3.29 8.62 -1.76
N MET A 207 -2.18 8.08 -1.25
CA MET A 207 -1.73 8.37 0.11
C MET A 207 -1.28 9.83 0.27
N SER A 208 -0.58 10.41 -0.71
CA SER A 208 -0.20 11.83 -0.65
C SER A 208 -1.43 12.73 -0.69
N CYS A 209 -2.40 12.46 -1.56
CA CYS A 209 -3.67 13.17 -1.60
C CYS A 209 -4.42 13.10 -0.26
N ILE A 210 -4.51 11.93 0.36
CA ILE A 210 -5.15 11.79 1.68
C ILE A 210 -4.38 12.56 2.75
N ALA A 211 -3.05 12.54 2.73
CA ALA A 211 -2.23 13.30 3.66
C ALA A 211 -2.48 14.82 3.52
N MET A 212 -2.55 15.34 2.29
CA MET A 212 -2.89 16.75 2.04
C MET A 212 -4.28 17.10 2.56
N GLU A 213 -5.29 16.26 2.29
CA GLU A 213 -6.64 16.47 2.82
C GLU A 213 -6.68 16.45 4.35
N ILE A 214 -5.83 15.65 5.01
CA ILE A 214 -5.66 15.70 6.47
C ILE A 214 -5.00 17.01 6.90
N LEU A 215 -3.97 17.48 6.20
CA LEU A 215 -3.30 18.74 6.52
C LEU A 215 -4.27 19.93 6.43
N ASP A 216 -5.08 19.98 5.37
CA ASP A 216 -6.00 21.08 5.07
C ASP A 216 -7.22 21.11 6.00
N ASN A 217 -7.77 19.93 6.33
CA ASN A 217 -9.04 19.82 7.05
C ASN A 217 -8.87 19.45 8.54
N CYS A 218 -7.69 18.95 8.93
CA CYS A 218 -7.37 18.64 10.31
C CYS A 218 -6.34 19.62 10.87
N ASN A 219 -5.35 19.11 11.59
CA ASN A 219 -4.24 19.88 12.13
C ASN A 219 -2.93 19.15 11.80
N GLU A 220 -1.82 19.88 11.87
CA GLU A 220 -0.47 19.36 11.63
C GLU A 220 -0.18 18.10 12.45
N PHE A 221 -0.70 18.02 13.69
CA PHE A 221 -0.53 16.83 14.53
C PHE A 221 -1.22 15.56 13.95
N ALA A 222 -2.40 15.70 13.36
CA ALA A 222 -3.11 14.60 12.69
C ALA A 222 -2.38 14.17 11.41
N TYR A 223 -1.87 15.14 10.66
CA TYR A 223 -1.03 14.91 9.49
C TYR A 223 0.24 14.12 9.84
N ASP A 224 1.01 14.58 10.84
CA ASP A 224 2.20 13.90 11.32
C ASP A 224 1.91 12.48 11.82
N THR A 225 0.78 12.31 12.52
CA THR A 225 0.32 11.00 12.99
C THR A 225 0.03 10.06 11.81
N PHE A 226 -0.61 10.56 10.76
CA PHE A 226 -0.89 9.79 9.56
C PHE A 226 0.39 9.36 8.85
N LEU A 227 1.32 10.28 8.60
CA LEU A 227 2.61 9.96 7.99
C LEU A 227 3.42 8.98 8.84
N GLU A 228 3.45 9.16 10.16
CA GLU A 228 4.10 8.20 11.06
C GLU A 228 3.52 6.79 10.91
N ILE A 229 2.20 6.66 10.77
CA ILE A 229 1.54 5.35 10.54
C ILE A 229 1.96 4.79 9.18
N ILE A 230 1.87 5.56 8.09
CA ILE A 230 2.23 5.13 6.73
C ILE A 230 3.68 4.65 6.67
N HIS A 231 4.62 5.43 7.20
CA HIS A 231 6.03 5.09 7.20
C HIS A 231 6.31 3.81 8.00
N ARG A 232 5.61 3.61 9.13
CA ARG A 232 5.81 2.42 9.97
C ARG A 232 5.27 1.15 9.35
N VAL A 233 4.20 1.22 8.56
CA VAL A 233 3.64 0.01 7.93
C VAL A 233 4.41 -0.42 6.69
N LYS A 234 5.24 0.45 6.11
CA LYS A 234 5.95 0.20 4.83
C LYS A 234 4.99 -0.28 3.74
N LEU A 235 3.86 0.43 3.58
CA LEU A 235 2.74 -0.05 2.76
C LEU A 235 3.10 -0.18 1.28
N LEU A 236 3.99 0.68 0.79
CA LEU A 236 4.42 0.68 -0.61
C LEU A 236 5.52 -0.34 -0.91
N HIS A 237 6.34 -0.73 0.08
CA HIS A 237 7.47 -1.63 -0.13
C HIS A 237 7.15 -2.95 -0.84
N PRO A 238 6.07 -3.70 -0.51
CA PRO A 238 5.77 -4.97 -1.17
C PRO A 238 5.08 -4.78 -2.54
N ILE A 239 4.74 -3.54 -2.90
CA ILE A 239 4.04 -3.19 -4.14
C ILE A 239 5.01 -2.55 -5.13
N CYS A 240 5.93 -1.74 -4.65
CA CYS A 240 6.81 -0.92 -5.46
C CYS A 240 8.19 -1.56 -5.54
N SER A 241 8.63 -1.92 -6.75
CA SER A 241 10.04 -2.28 -6.98
C SER A 241 10.94 -1.06 -6.79
N GLU A 242 12.23 -1.28 -6.51
CA GLU A 242 13.24 -0.20 -6.45
C GLU A 242 13.21 0.68 -7.71
N SER A 243 13.09 0.07 -8.89
CA SER A 243 12.98 0.81 -10.16
C SER A 243 11.72 1.66 -10.26
N THR A 244 10.61 1.22 -9.66
CA THR A 244 9.36 1.99 -9.65
C THR A 244 9.47 3.15 -8.67
N ILE A 245 10.15 2.96 -7.53
CA ILE A 245 10.45 4.03 -6.56
C ILE A 245 11.33 5.11 -7.20
N GLU A 246 12.39 4.70 -7.90
CA GLU A 246 13.26 5.61 -8.64
C GLU A 246 12.48 6.40 -9.69
N GLU A 247 11.65 5.73 -10.49
CA GLU A 247 10.76 6.39 -11.46
C GLU A 247 9.79 7.38 -10.81
N VAL A 248 9.23 7.03 -9.64
CA VAL A 248 8.35 7.94 -8.91
C VAL A 248 9.11 9.21 -8.54
N ASN A 249 10.30 9.06 -7.98
CA ASN A 249 11.13 10.17 -7.50
C ASN A 249 11.65 11.06 -8.65
N GLU A 250 12.03 10.49 -9.79
CA GLU A 250 12.71 11.22 -10.87
C GLU A 250 11.80 11.71 -11.99
N ALA A 251 10.66 11.05 -12.22
CA ALA A 251 9.83 11.33 -13.39
C ALA A 251 8.37 11.58 -13.03
N PHE A 252 7.80 10.83 -12.09
CA PHE A 252 6.39 11.01 -11.74
C PHE A 252 6.15 12.26 -10.91
N ILE A 253 6.99 12.51 -9.90
CA ILE A 253 6.93 13.73 -9.09
C ILE A 253 7.09 14.97 -9.96
N ASP A 254 8.11 15.00 -10.82
CA ASP A 254 8.36 16.11 -11.77
C ASP A 254 7.18 16.33 -12.73
N TYR A 255 6.50 15.25 -13.15
CA TYR A 255 5.35 15.33 -14.05
C TYR A 255 4.11 15.94 -13.38
N ILE A 256 3.94 15.67 -12.09
CA ILE A 256 2.71 16.00 -11.38
C ILE A 256 2.46 17.52 -11.33
N ASP A 257 3.50 18.37 -11.42
CA ASP A 257 3.40 19.85 -11.47
C ASP A 257 2.36 20.40 -10.45
N GLU A 258 2.29 19.78 -9.26
CA GLU A 258 1.41 20.19 -8.16
C GLU A 258 2.14 21.16 -7.22
N GLU A 259 1.44 21.64 -6.20
CA GLU A 259 2.04 22.48 -5.15
C GLU A 259 3.27 21.79 -4.51
N GLU A 260 4.34 22.56 -4.24
CA GLU A 260 5.62 22.12 -3.67
C GLU A 260 5.44 21.21 -2.42
N GLU A 261 4.34 21.43 -1.69
CA GLU A 261 3.98 20.64 -0.53
C GLU A 261 3.56 19.20 -0.88
N GLN A 262 2.76 18.99 -1.92
CA GLN A 262 2.31 17.66 -2.35
C GLN A 262 3.47 16.82 -2.91
N GLU A 263 4.40 17.44 -3.65
CA GLU A 263 5.65 16.82 -4.09
C GLU A 263 6.44 16.28 -2.89
N LYS A 264 6.64 17.12 -1.88
CA LYS A 264 7.37 16.76 -0.66
C LYS A 264 6.69 15.60 0.08
N VAL A 265 5.36 15.62 0.18
CA VAL A 265 4.59 14.53 0.81
C VAL A 265 4.74 13.23 0.03
N LEU A 266 4.63 13.28 -1.31
CA LEU A 266 4.77 12.11 -2.16
C LEU A 266 6.18 11.49 -2.03
N TYR A 267 7.22 12.32 -2.04
CA TYR A 267 8.59 11.89 -1.79
C TYR A 267 8.74 11.21 -0.42
N GLN A 268 8.16 11.79 0.64
CA GLN A 268 8.22 11.19 1.99
C GLN A 268 7.56 9.80 2.04
N ILE A 269 6.38 9.66 1.43
CA ILE A 269 5.61 8.42 1.42
C ILE A 269 6.34 7.31 0.68
N VAL A 270 6.92 7.62 -0.48
CA VAL A 270 7.56 6.64 -1.37
C VAL A 270 8.89 6.15 -0.81
N ASN A 271 9.61 7.00 -0.08
CA ASN A 271 10.93 6.69 0.48
C ASN A 271 10.87 6.22 1.96
N SER A 272 9.71 5.73 2.41
CA SER A 272 9.47 5.27 3.79
C SER A 272 9.56 3.75 3.98
#